data_AF-A0A7X8D6S9-F1
#
_entry.id   AF-A0A7X8D6S9-F1
#
_cell.length_a   1.000
_cell.length_b   1.000
_cell.length_c   1.000
_cell.angle_alpha   90.00
_cell.angle_beta   90.00
_cell.angle_gamma   90.00
#
_symmetry.space_group_name_H-M   'P 1'
#
loop_
_entity.id
_entity.type
_entity.pdbx_description
1 polymer ?
#
loop_
_entity_poly.entity_id
_entity_poly.type
_entity_poly.pdbx_seq_one_letter_code
_entity_poly.pdbx_strand_id
1 'polypeptide(L)'
;GPIIFVVATDSTEHSIQLAGETVREHGALTLSAYTTDAATATKVRKMAERSGVSLSLNLTGAVFINQTAAYSDFHGTGANPAANAALSDSAYVSNRFRVVQTRWHTEQSL
;
A
#
# COMPACT_ATOMS: atom_id res chain seq x y z
N GLY A 1 -12.08 17.83 -5.58
CA GLY A 1 -11.03 18.11 -6.58
C GLY A 1 -11.56 19.13 -7.58
N PRO A 2 -10.78 19.75 -8.48
CA PRO A 2 -9.35 19.66 -8.80
C PRO A 2 -8.50 20.67 -7.99
N ILE A 3 -7.96 20.23 -6.86
CA ILE A 3 -7.20 21.10 -5.95
C ILE A 3 -5.87 20.40 -5.65
N ILE A 4 -4.77 21.12 -5.79
CA ILE A 4 -3.43 20.67 -5.46
C ILE A 4 -2.73 21.74 -4.62
N PHE A 5 -1.83 21.30 -3.73
CA PHE A 5 -0.95 22.17 -2.98
C PHE A 5 0.50 21.89 -3.36
N VAL A 6 1.25 22.94 -3.64
CA VAL A 6 2.71 22.87 -3.73
C VAL A 6 3.25 23.47 -2.44
N VAL A 7 3.85 22.62 -1.60
CA VAL A 7 4.26 22.98 -0.25
C VAL A 7 5.78 23.02 -0.19
N ALA A 8 6.34 24.18 0.17
CA ALA A 8 7.77 24.30 0.46
C ALA A 8 8.09 23.61 1.79
N THR A 9 9.16 22.82 1.82
CA THR A 9 9.68 22.14 3.02
C THR A 9 11.15 22.48 3.21
N ASP A 10 11.65 22.40 4.44
CA ASP A 10 13.03 22.81 4.75
C ASP A 10 14.11 21.95 4.10
N SER A 11 13.80 20.67 3.83
CA SER A 11 14.69 19.74 3.14
C SER A 11 13.93 18.52 2.64
N THR A 12 14.56 17.70 1.80
CA THR A 12 14.03 16.38 1.40
C THR A 12 13.78 15.47 2.59
N GLU A 13 14.62 15.53 3.64
CA GLU A 13 14.42 14.74 4.86
C GLU A 13 13.13 15.17 5.58
N HIS A 14 12.90 16.49 5.68
CA HIS A 14 11.65 17.02 6.21
C HIS A 14 10.45 16.55 5.36
N SER A 15 10.54 16.58 4.03
CA SER A 15 9.45 16.07 3.17
C SER A 15 9.14 14.59 3.43
N ILE A 16 10.17 13.75 3.60
CA ILE A 16 9.99 12.31 3.86
C ILE A 16 9.34 12.08 5.23
N GLN A 17 9.78 12.81 6.26
CA GLN A 17 9.20 12.74 7.59
C GLN A 17 7.72 13.14 7.57
N LEU A 18 7.42 14.32 7.00
CA LEU A 18 6.07 14.87 6.92
C LEU A 18 5.12 13.95 6.13
N ALA A 19 5.59 13.40 5.00
CA ALA A 19 4.81 12.43 4.23
C ALA A 19 4.49 11.18 5.05
N GLY A 20 5.47 10.64 5.78
CA GLY A 20 5.27 9.47 6.62
C GLY A 20 4.30 9.72 7.78
N GLU A 21 4.40 10.86 8.44
CA GLU A 21 3.45 11.29 9.49
C GLU A 21 2.04 11.41 8.93
N THR A 22 1.89 12.12 7.81
CA THR A 22 0.60 12.30 7.12
C THR A 22 -0.04 10.96 6.77
N VAL A 23 0.73 10.01 6.20
CA VAL A 23 0.22 8.68 5.83
C VAL A 23 -0.25 7.92 7.07
N ARG A 24 0.49 7.96 8.18
CA ARG A 24 0.12 7.24 9.40
C ARG A 24 -1.12 7.82 10.08
N GLU A 25 -1.23 9.15 10.11
CA GLU A 25 -2.30 9.85 10.82
C GLU A 25 -3.59 9.97 10.01
N HIS A 26 -3.47 10.17 8.70
CA HIS A 26 -4.61 10.49 7.84
C HIS A 26 -4.85 9.45 6.74
N GLY A 27 -3.91 8.53 6.54
CA GLY A 27 -3.99 7.52 5.51
C GLY A 27 -3.60 8.02 4.12
N ALA A 28 -3.13 7.10 3.29
CA ALA A 28 -2.91 7.34 1.87
C ALA A 28 -3.00 6.02 1.08
N LEU A 29 -3.53 6.10 -0.14
CA LEU A 29 -3.49 4.97 -1.08
C LEU A 29 -2.18 4.93 -1.87
N THR A 30 -1.68 6.11 -2.25
CA THR A 30 -0.53 6.26 -3.14
C THR A 30 0.46 7.28 -2.61
N LEU A 31 1.75 6.98 -2.73
CA LEU A 31 2.86 7.90 -2.53
C LEU A 31 3.73 7.90 -3.79
N SER A 32 4.15 9.08 -4.24
CA SER A 32 5.16 9.20 -5.30
C SER A 32 6.32 10.04 -4.84
N ALA A 33 7.53 9.68 -5.27
CA ALA A 33 8.72 10.49 -5.05
C ALA A 33 9.61 10.54 -6.29
N TYR A 34 10.34 11.65 -6.40
CA TYR A 34 11.25 11.93 -7.50
C TYR A 34 12.64 12.21 -6.93
N THR A 35 13.63 11.44 -7.36
CA THR A 35 15.03 11.59 -6.94
C THR A 35 15.97 10.85 -7.89
N THR A 36 17.14 11.44 -8.15
CA THR A 36 18.27 10.76 -8.80
C THR A 36 19.26 10.16 -7.79
N ASP A 37 19.12 10.49 -6.51
CA ASP A 37 19.94 9.96 -5.43
C ASP A 37 19.36 8.65 -4.87
N ALA A 38 20.17 7.58 -4.92
CA ALA A 38 19.81 6.25 -4.45
C ALA A 38 19.61 6.19 -2.93
N ALA A 39 20.33 7.02 -2.16
CA ALA A 39 20.17 7.08 -0.71
C ALA A 39 18.78 7.63 -0.35
N THR A 40 18.36 8.70 -1.02
CA THR A 40 17.01 9.27 -0.91
C THR A 40 15.94 8.26 -1.33
N ALA A 41 16.10 7.56 -2.46
CA ALA A 41 15.13 6.54 -2.89
C ALA A 41 14.96 5.44 -1.82
N THR A 42 16.05 5.03 -1.19
CA THR A 42 16.03 4.04 -0.10
C THR A 42 15.30 4.57 1.14
N LYS A 43 15.52 5.84 1.51
CA LYS A 43 14.82 6.47 2.64
C LYS A 43 13.32 6.55 2.40
N VAL A 44 12.89 6.99 1.21
CA VAL A 44 11.48 7.04 0.83
C VAL A 44 10.86 5.65 0.88
N ARG A 45 11.52 4.63 0.32
CA ARG A 45 11.02 3.24 0.36
C ARG A 45 10.82 2.76 1.79
N LYS A 46 11.83 2.94 2.66
CA LYS A 46 11.74 2.54 4.07
C LYS A 46 10.63 3.28 4.81
N MET A 47 10.41 4.56 4.50
CA MET A 47 9.31 5.32 5.06
C MET A 47 7.95 4.74 4.59
N ALA A 48 7.79 4.51 3.30
CA ALA A 48 6.56 3.96 2.71
C ALA A 48 6.21 2.58 3.27
N GLU A 49 7.20 1.70 3.41
CA GLU A 49 7.07 0.38 4.05
C GLU A 49 6.57 0.52 5.51
N ARG A 50 7.16 1.43 6.29
CA ARG A 50 6.79 1.67 7.70
C ARG A 50 5.44 2.33 7.88
N SER A 51 5.03 3.19 6.95
CA SER A 51 3.73 3.86 6.98
C SER A 51 2.63 3.08 6.27
N GLY A 52 2.97 1.97 5.60
CA GLY A 52 2.02 1.10 4.93
C GLY A 52 1.37 1.73 3.71
N VAL A 53 2.13 2.37 2.81
CA VAL A 53 1.61 2.96 1.56
C VAL A 53 2.38 2.47 0.33
N SER A 54 1.66 2.26 -0.78
CA SER A 54 2.27 1.89 -2.06
C SER A 54 3.07 3.05 -2.65
N LEU A 55 4.32 2.78 -3.04
CA LEU A 55 5.26 3.77 -3.55
C LEU A 55 5.49 3.63 -5.05
N SER A 56 5.39 4.75 -5.78
CA SER A 56 5.92 4.90 -7.13
C SER A 56 7.15 5.81 -7.12
N LEU A 57 8.21 5.44 -7.83
CA LEU A 57 9.44 6.23 -7.93
C LEU A 57 9.67 6.68 -9.36
N ASN A 58 9.97 7.97 -9.52
CA ASN A 58 10.42 8.56 -10.79
C ASN A 58 9.48 8.28 -11.96
N LEU A 59 8.17 8.44 -11.78
CA LEU A 59 7.17 8.35 -12.86
C LEU A 59 7.33 9.53 -13.83
N THR A 60 8.17 9.34 -14.85
CA THR A 60 8.46 10.32 -15.92
C THR A 60 7.99 9.87 -17.30
N GLY A 61 7.32 8.71 -17.37
CA GLY A 61 6.78 8.12 -18.59
C GLY A 61 5.25 8.13 -18.64
N ALA A 62 4.67 7.16 -19.34
CA ALA A 62 3.22 7.05 -19.57
C ALA A 62 2.44 6.39 -18.41
N VAL A 63 3.11 6.03 -17.32
CA VAL A 63 2.47 5.49 -16.11
C VAL A 63 2.30 6.63 -15.11
N PHE A 64 1.07 6.81 -14.64
CA PHE A 64 0.69 7.84 -13.67
C PHE A 64 0.38 7.24 -12.30
N ILE A 65 0.56 8.03 -11.24
CA ILE A 65 0.37 7.58 -9.85
C ILE A 65 -1.04 7.01 -9.57
N ASN A 66 -2.05 7.48 -10.29
CA ASN A 66 -3.44 7.07 -10.12
C ASN A 66 -3.79 5.76 -10.87
N GLN A 67 -2.85 5.16 -11.59
CA GLN A 67 -3.06 3.92 -12.33
C GLN A 67 -2.62 2.73 -11.48
N THR A 68 -3.51 1.72 -11.38
CA THR A 68 -3.23 0.43 -10.73
C THR A 68 -3.75 -0.70 -11.62
N ALA A 69 -2.94 -1.72 -11.86
CA ALA A 69 -3.28 -2.88 -12.67
C ALA A 69 -3.75 -4.05 -11.79
N ALA A 70 -4.94 -4.60 -12.10
CA ALA A 70 -5.39 -5.85 -11.48
C ALA A 70 -4.38 -6.98 -11.71
N TYR A 71 -4.31 -7.92 -10.77
CA TYR A 71 -3.37 -9.05 -10.76
C TYR A 71 -1.88 -8.69 -10.55
N SER A 72 -1.56 -7.42 -10.29
CA SER A 72 -0.20 -6.97 -9.96
C SER A 72 -0.21 -6.04 -8.75
N ASP A 73 -0.99 -4.96 -8.84
CA ASP A 73 -0.91 -3.87 -7.89
C ASP A 73 -1.97 -4.03 -6.81
N PHE A 74 -1.53 -4.16 -5.56
CA PHE A 74 -2.45 -4.10 -4.42
C PHE A 74 -2.94 -2.65 -4.25
N HIS A 75 -4.24 -2.44 -4.42
CA HIS A 75 -4.86 -1.14 -4.20
C HIS A 75 -5.25 -1.00 -2.72
N GLY A 76 -4.56 -0.09 -2.03
CA GLY A 76 -4.57 -0.03 -0.57
C GLY A 76 -3.80 -1.19 0.06
N THR A 77 -3.37 -1.02 1.31
CA THR A 77 -2.53 -2.00 2.01
C THR A 77 -3.24 -2.63 3.21
N GLY A 78 -4.32 -2.02 3.73
CA GLY A 78 -4.89 -2.39 5.02
C GLY A 78 -4.09 -1.89 6.24
N ALA A 79 -2.97 -1.19 6.03
CA ALA A 79 -2.00 -0.85 7.08
C ALA A 79 -2.00 0.61 7.51
N ASN A 80 -2.86 1.46 6.93
CA ASN A 80 -3.02 2.86 7.29
C ASN A 80 -4.51 3.28 7.24
N PRO A 81 -4.89 4.44 7.80
CA PRO A 81 -6.29 4.85 7.92
C PRO A 81 -7.09 4.95 6.61
N ALA A 82 -6.45 4.97 5.43
CA ALA A 82 -7.16 5.11 4.15
C ALA A 82 -7.96 3.85 3.77
N ALA A 83 -7.52 2.67 4.23
CA ALA A 83 -8.23 1.42 3.98
C ALA A 83 -7.82 0.35 5.01
N ASN A 84 -8.78 -0.44 5.47
CA ASN A 84 -8.55 -1.56 6.40
C ASN A 84 -8.31 -2.91 5.71
N ALA A 85 -8.25 -2.94 4.37
CA ALA A 85 -7.93 -4.11 3.57
C ALA A 85 -7.26 -3.67 2.25
N ALA A 86 -6.59 -4.61 1.58
CA ALA A 86 -6.08 -4.44 0.23
C ALA A 86 -7.05 -5.03 -0.82
N LEU A 87 -7.08 -4.44 -2.01
CA LEU A 87 -7.80 -4.98 -3.18
C LEU A 87 -6.79 -5.58 -4.18
N SER A 88 -6.65 -6.90 -4.28
CA SER A 88 -7.14 -7.92 -3.32
C SER A 88 -6.00 -8.80 -2.87
N ASP A 89 -6.04 -9.24 -1.62
CA ASP A 89 -5.15 -10.27 -1.07
C ASP A 89 -5.96 -11.46 -0.52
N SER A 90 -5.28 -12.42 0.12
CA SER A 90 -5.96 -13.56 0.75
C SER A 90 -6.81 -13.15 1.95
N ALA A 91 -6.38 -12.16 2.74
CA ALA A 91 -7.12 -11.68 3.90
C ALA A 91 -8.46 -11.06 3.49
N TYR A 92 -8.52 -10.43 2.31
CA TYR A 92 -9.72 -9.84 1.74
C TYR A 92 -10.85 -10.86 1.56
N VAL A 93 -10.55 -12.14 1.32
CA VAL A 93 -11.57 -13.17 1.01
C VAL A 93 -11.66 -14.31 2.03
N SER A 94 -10.54 -14.67 2.68
CA SER A 94 -10.45 -15.89 3.49
C SER A 94 -11.40 -15.89 4.68
N ASN A 95 -11.71 -14.71 5.22
CA ASN A 95 -12.61 -14.59 6.37
C ASN A 95 -14.10 -14.45 5.99
N ARG A 96 -14.48 -14.63 4.71
CA ARG A 96 -15.88 -14.52 4.24
C ARG A 96 -16.70 -15.81 4.32
N PHE A 97 -16.06 -16.96 4.56
CA PHE A 97 -16.74 -18.25 4.72
C PHE A 97 -16.08 -19.08 5.83
N ARG A 98 -16.81 -20.07 6.36
CA ARG A 98 -16.30 -21.01 7.39
C ARG A 98 -16.49 -22.44 6.91
N VAL A 99 -15.64 -23.34 7.40
CA VAL A 99 -15.72 -24.77 7.12
C VAL A 99 -16.08 -25.49 8.41
N VAL A 100 -17.15 -26.27 8.41
CA VAL A 100 -17.58 -27.10 9.54
C VAL A 100 -17.42 -28.56 9.11
N GLN A 101 -16.52 -29.29 9.77
CA GLN A 101 -16.29 -30.70 9.49
C GLN A 101 -17.20 -31.60 10.34
N THR A 102 -17.59 -32.73 9.79
CA THR A 102 -18.19 -33.85 10.52
C THR A 102 -17.51 -35.13 10.05
N ARG A 103 -17.31 -36.09 10.96
CA ARG A 103 -16.73 -37.39 10.64
C ARG A 103 -17.43 -38.51 11.40
N TRP A 104 -17.53 -39.67 10.77
CA TRP A 104 -18.01 -40.92 11.35
C TRP A 104 -17.22 -42.09 10.75
N HIS A 105 -17.22 -43.25 11.43
CA HIS A 105 -16.60 -44.45 10.89
C HIS A 105 -17.34 -44.94 9.64
N THR A 106 -16.61 -45.40 8.63
CA THR A 106 -17.14 -46.16 7.50
C THR A 106 -16.70 -47.61 7.64
N GLU A 107 -17.41 -48.54 6.99
CA GLU A 107 -16.89 -49.90 6.81
C GLU A 107 -15.56 -49.83 6.04
N GLN A 108 -14.59 -50.65 6.43
CA GLN A 108 -13.37 -50.83 5.64
C GLN A 108 -13.74 -51.64 4.39
N SER A 109 -13.62 -51.03 3.21
CA SER A 109 -13.66 -51.78 1.95
C SER A 109 -12.42 -52.67 1.87
N LEU A 110 -12.63 -53.99 1.84
CA LEU A 110 -11.61 -55.02 1.57
C LEU A 110 -11.05 -54.90 0.15
#